data_AF-A0A419IZW8-F1
#
_entry.id   AF-A0A419IZW8-F1
#
_cell.length_a   1.000
_cell.length_b   1.000
_cell.length_c   1.000
_cell.angle_alpha   90.00
_cell.angle_beta   90.00
_cell.angle_gamma   90.00
#
_symmetry.space_group_name_H-M   'P 1'
#
loop_
_entity.id
_entity.type
_entity.pdbx_description
1 polymer ?
#
loop_
_entity_poly.entity_id
_entity_poly.type
_entity_poly.pdbx_seq_one_letter_code
_entity_poly.pdbx_strand_id
1 'polypeptide(L)'
;MNDDAPAVIDAEIEENNQDATPQTPGQAQTFDINAYNATLEVVRRRLTVIENAKVELRKLKEMYNDSFLNDELFVKADKIVKEATQKRKDIQNELAKQPAIADIAGKLKDLKEQIKSEEVSLADELMEYYKTAGVMEIEDADGNVREFQISIRLKPKVRVE
;
A
#
# COMPACT_ATOMS: atom_id res chain seq x y z
N MET A 1 -25.06 64.30 -56.06
CA MET A 1 -25.78 63.16 -56.66
C MET A 1 -24.77 62.12 -57.06
N ASN A 2 -25.14 60.86 -56.85
CA ASN A 2 -24.43 59.61 -57.04
C ASN A 2 -23.65 59.14 -55.81
N ASP A 3 -24.42 58.41 -55.01
CA ASP A 3 -24.04 57.29 -54.17
C ASP A 3 -22.97 56.40 -54.80
N ASP A 4 -21.95 56.05 -54.02
CA ASP A 4 -21.58 54.65 -53.82
C ASP A 4 -20.69 54.55 -52.57
N ALA A 5 -21.13 53.74 -51.61
CA ALA A 5 -20.37 53.32 -50.44
C ALA A 5 -20.16 51.79 -50.56
N PRO A 6 -19.42 51.14 -49.63
CA PRO A 6 -18.00 51.23 -49.36
C PRO A 6 -17.32 49.85 -49.59
N ALA A 7 -15.99 49.79 -49.72
CA ALA A 7 -15.25 48.52 -49.66
C ALA A 7 -14.30 48.55 -48.46
N VAL A 8 -14.85 48.19 -47.30
CA VAL A 8 -14.09 47.76 -46.12
C VAL A 8 -13.54 46.36 -46.40
N ILE A 9 -12.24 46.22 -46.19
CA ILE A 9 -11.46 45.01 -46.43
C ILE A 9 -11.63 44.15 -45.18
N ASP A 10 -12.35 43.04 -45.30
CA ASP A 10 -12.56 42.07 -44.23
C ASP A 10 -11.24 41.46 -43.79
N ALA A 11 -10.88 41.68 -42.53
CA ALA A 11 -9.85 40.92 -41.84
C ALA A 11 -10.45 39.57 -41.44
N GLU A 12 -9.91 38.49 -41.99
CA GLU A 12 -10.18 37.13 -41.53
C GLU A 12 -9.75 37.01 -40.05
N ILE A 13 -10.74 36.96 -39.16
CA ILE A 13 -10.57 36.40 -37.82
C ILE A 13 -10.89 34.91 -37.96
N GLU A 14 -9.86 34.07 -37.97
CA GLU A 14 -10.01 32.62 -37.79
C GLU A 14 -10.53 32.36 -36.37
N GLU A 15 -11.86 32.34 -36.23
CA GLU A 15 -12.54 31.87 -35.03
C GLU A 15 -12.43 30.34 -35.02
N ASN A 16 -11.43 29.82 -34.32
CA ASN A 16 -11.27 28.41 -34.02
C ASN A 16 -12.37 28.00 -33.03
N ASN A 17 -13.58 27.82 -33.55
CA ASN A 17 -14.74 27.31 -32.80
C ASN A 17 -14.53 25.82 -32.57
N GLN A 18 -13.86 25.49 -31.45
CA GLN A 18 -14.02 24.19 -30.82
C GLN A 18 -15.49 24.11 -30.38
N ASP A 19 -16.29 23.31 -31.08
CA ASP A 19 -17.60 22.86 -30.64
C ASP A 19 -17.47 22.15 -29.29
N ALA A 20 -17.47 22.93 -28.21
CA ALA A 20 -17.72 22.46 -26.87
C ALA A 20 -19.17 22.01 -26.79
N THR A 21 -19.41 20.73 -27.08
CA THR A 21 -20.68 20.10 -26.73
C THR A 21 -20.89 20.22 -25.22
N PRO A 22 -22.03 20.78 -24.76
CA PRO A 22 -22.29 20.95 -23.34
C PRO A 22 -22.44 19.58 -22.67
N GLN A 23 -21.53 19.25 -21.75
CA GLN A 23 -21.65 18.06 -20.90
C GLN A 23 -22.73 18.31 -19.85
N THR A 24 -23.89 17.69 -20.05
CA THR A 24 -24.97 17.61 -19.07
C THR A 24 -24.54 16.74 -17.87
N PRO A 25 -24.75 17.18 -16.61
CA PRO A 25 -24.51 16.34 -15.45
C PRO A 25 -25.61 15.27 -15.33
N GLY A 26 -25.23 13.99 -15.37
CA GLY A 26 -26.14 12.88 -15.02
C GLY A 26 -26.28 11.74 -16.04
N GLN A 27 -25.19 11.27 -16.64
CA GLN A 27 -25.22 9.98 -17.34
C GLN A 27 -24.71 8.88 -16.41
N ALA A 28 -25.58 7.96 -16.02
CA ALA A 28 -25.17 6.70 -15.42
C ALA A 28 -24.18 6.03 -16.40
N GLN A 29 -22.95 5.77 -15.94
CA GLN A 29 -21.95 5.09 -16.75
C GLN A 29 -22.54 3.76 -17.24
N THR A 30 -22.84 3.68 -18.54
CA THR A 30 -23.30 2.43 -19.14
C THR A 30 -22.15 1.43 -19.09
N PHE A 31 -22.35 0.30 -18.40
CA PHE A 31 -21.34 -0.74 -18.28
C PHE A 31 -21.05 -1.35 -19.66
N ASP A 32 -19.85 -1.09 -20.18
CA ASP A 32 -19.38 -1.67 -21.43
C ASP A 32 -18.87 -3.11 -21.19
N ILE A 33 -19.71 -4.07 -21.56
CA ILE A 33 -19.43 -5.51 -21.43
C ILE A 33 -18.20 -5.93 -22.23
N ASN A 34 -17.95 -5.31 -23.38
CA ASN A 34 -16.83 -5.67 -24.25
C ASN A 34 -15.50 -5.17 -23.68
N ALA A 35 -15.46 -3.91 -23.21
CA ALA A 35 -14.30 -3.35 -22.53
C ALA A 35 -13.99 -4.10 -21.22
N TYR A 36 -15.04 -4.47 -20.47
CA TYR A 36 -14.90 -5.29 -19.27
C TYR A 36 -14.29 -6.66 -19.57
N ASN A 37 -14.81 -7.39 -20.58
CA ASN A 37 -14.30 -8.71 -20.93
C ASN A 37 -12.85 -8.65 -21.45
N ALA A 38 -12.51 -7.65 -22.26
CA ALA A 38 -11.14 -7.44 -22.73
C ALA A 38 -10.18 -7.18 -21.56
N THR A 39 -10.59 -6.34 -20.61
CA THR A 39 -9.81 -6.06 -19.39
C THR A 39 -9.68 -7.32 -18.53
N LEU A 40 -10.74 -8.11 -18.38
CA LEU A 40 -10.74 -9.35 -17.60
C LEU A 40 -9.78 -10.39 -18.17
N GLU A 41 -9.70 -10.54 -19.50
CA GLU A 41 -8.73 -11.44 -20.14
C GLU A 41 -7.28 -10.98 -19.94
N VAL A 42 -7.01 -9.67 -20.01
CA VAL A 42 -5.69 -9.12 -19.69
C VAL A 42 -5.33 -9.35 -18.22
N VAL A 43 -6.28 -9.13 -17.30
CA VAL A 43 -6.09 -9.38 -15.86
C VAL A 43 -5.81 -10.86 -15.62
N ARG A 44 -6.59 -11.78 -16.20
CA ARG A 44 -6.39 -13.24 -16.08
C ARG A 44 -5.02 -13.66 -16.59
N ARG A 45 -4.63 -13.20 -17.77
CA ARG A 45 -3.28 -13.47 -18.33
C ARG A 45 -2.19 -12.98 -17.38
N ARG A 46 -2.31 -11.75 -16.85
CA ARG A 46 -1.34 -11.20 -15.89
C ARG A 46 -1.29 -12.02 -14.60
N LEU A 47 -2.44 -12.44 -14.08
CA LEU A 47 -2.51 -13.32 -12.91
C LEU A 47 -1.78 -14.64 -13.15
N THR A 48 -1.99 -15.29 -14.29
CA THR A 48 -1.27 -16.53 -14.65
C THR A 48 0.24 -16.31 -14.72
N VAL A 49 0.69 -15.22 -15.34
CA VAL A 49 2.13 -14.88 -15.39
C VAL A 49 2.69 -14.68 -13.99
N ILE A 50 1.98 -13.95 -13.12
CA ILE A 50 2.38 -13.70 -11.74
C ILE A 50 2.47 -15.01 -10.96
N GLU A 51 1.48 -15.89 -11.07
CA GLU A 51 1.49 -17.16 -10.34
C GLU A 51 2.61 -18.08 -10.82
N ASN A 52 2.85 -18.17 -12.13
CA ASN A 52 3.97 -18.94 -12.67
C ASN A 52 5.32 -18.36 -12.19
N ALA A 53 5.47 -17.03 -12.20
CA ALA A 53 6.67 -16.37 -11.70
C ALA A 53 6.88 -16.61 -10.20
N LYS A 54 5.80 -16.62 -9.39
CA LYS A 54 5.88 -16.96 -7.96
C LYS A 54 6.32 -18.40 -7.73
N VAL A 55 5.82 -19.36 -8.52
CA VAL A 55 6.22 -20.77 -8.42
C VAL A 55 7.70 -20.93 -8.74
N GLU A 56 8.15 -20.37 -9.87
CA GLU A 56 9.55 -20.47 -10.28
C GLU A 56 10.48 -19.76 -9.28
N LEU A 57 10.08 -18.59 -8.77
CA LEU A 57 10.82 -17.88 -7.72
C LEU A 57 10.99 -18.74 -6.46
N ARG A 58 9.94 -19.44 -6.02
CA ARG A 58 10.03 -20.34 -4.85
C ARG A 58 11.04 -21.46 -5.11
N LYS A 59 10.95 -22.13 -6.26
CA LYS A 59 11.85 -23.21 -6.66
C LYS A 59 13.31 -22.75 -6.72
N LEU A 60 13.59 -21.63 -7.38
CA LEU A 60 14.94 -21.08 -7.48
C LEU A 60 15.48 -20.68 -6.10
N LYS A 61 14.62 -20.14 -5.22
CA LYS A 61 14.99 -19.80 -3.85
C LYS A 61 15.35 -21.04 -3.04
N GLU A 62 14.60 -22.12 -3.17
CA GLU A 62 14.91 -23.41 -2.55
C GLU A 62 16.27 -23.94 -3.04
N MET A 63 16.47 -24.04 -4.36
CA MET A 63 17.73 -24.48 -4.94
C MET A 63 18.92 -23.61 -4.50
N TYR A 64 18.74 -22.30 -4.45
CA TYR A 64 19.76 -21.36 -3.98
C TYR A 64 20.12 -21.62 -2.52
N ASN A 65 19.12 -21.81 -1.64
CA ASN A 65 19.36 -22.11 -0.23
C ASN A 65 20.05 -23.47 -0.05
N ASP A 66 19.62 -24.49 -0.80
CA ASP A 66 20.19 -25.84 -0.75
C ASP A 66 21.66 -25.85 -1.15
N SER A 67 22.08 -24.94 -2.04
CA SER A 67 23.49 -24.82 -2.45
C SER A 67 24.41 -24.51 -1.26
N PHE A 68 23.95 -23.74 -0.28
CA PHE A 68 24.70 -23.44 0.94
C PHE A 68 24.67 -24.61 1.92
N LEU A 69 23.53 -25.29 2.05
CA LEU A 69 23.38 -26.42 2.97
C LEU A 69 24.24 -27.64 2.58
N ASN A 70 24.64 -27.74 1.32
CA ASN A 70 25.54 -28.78 0.82
C ASN A 70 27.03 -28.41 0.92
N ASP A 71 27.37 -27.14 1.20
CA ASP A 71 28.76 -26.70 1.36
C ASP A 71 29.26 -26.96 2.79
N GLU A 72 30.33 -27.74 2.93
CA GLU A 72 30.84 -28.11 4.25
C GLU A 72 31.34 -26.92 5.08
N LEU A 73 31.90 -25.89 4.44
CA LEU A 73 32.40 -24.71 5.14
C LEU A 73 31.24 -23.87 5.68
N PHE A 74 30.21 -23.69 4.86
CA PHE A 74 28.98 -23.02 5.25
C PHE A 74 28.29 -23.75 6.41
N VAL A 75 28.11 -25.07 6.32
CA VAL A 75 27.48 -25.86 7.39
C VAL A 75 28.24 -25.75 8.71
N LYS A 76 29.58 -25.79 8.68
CA LYS A 76 30.41 -25.61 9.88
C LYS A 76 30.26 -24.20 10.46
N ALA A 77 30.27 -23.16 9.61
CA ALA A 77 30.08 -21.78 10.05
C ALA A 77 28.68 -21.55 10.63
N ASP A 78 27.63 -22.04 9.97
CA ASP A 78 26.24 -21.96 10.42
C ASP A 78 26.05 -22.65 11.77
N LYS A 79 26.68 -23.81 11.99
CA LYS A 79 26.67 -24.49 13.29
C LYS A 79 27.28 -23.62 14.40
N ILE A 80 28.44 -22.99 14.15
CA ILE A 80 29.08 -22.09 15.12
C ILE A 80 28.17 -20.90 15.44
N VAL A 81 27.54 -20.29 14.43
CA VAL A 81 26.60 -19.18 14.61
C VAL A 81 25.38 -19.61 15.42
N LYS A 82 24.81 -20.78 15.12
CA LYS A 82 23.67 -21.36 15.86
C LYS A 82 24.02 -21.60 17.32
N GLU A 83 25.17 -22.22 17.60
CA GLU A 83 25.64 -22.46 18.97
C GLU A 83 25.88 -21.16 19.73
N ALA A 84 26.52 -20.17 19.11
CA ALA A 84 26.74 -18.86 19.72
C ALA A 84 25.43 -18.11 19.99
N THR A 85 24.49 -18.16 19.03
CA THR A 85 23.16 -17.55 19.16
C THR A 85 22.36 -18.21 20.27
N GLN A 86 22.40 -19.54 20.37
CA GLN A 86 21.72 -20.28 21.43
C GLN A 86 22.32 -19.93 22.80
N LYS A 87 23.65 -19.95 22.95
CA LYS A 87 24.32 -19.53 24.19
C LYS A 87 23.95 -18.11 24.60
N ARG A 88 23.94 -17.16 23.65
CA ARG A 88 23.51 -15.78 23.89
C ARG A 88 22.06 -15.74 24.37
N LYS A 89 21.17 -16.49 23.73
CA LYS A 89 19.75 -16.57 24.09
C LYS A 89 19.56 -17.16 25.50
N ASP A 90 20.30 -18.20 25.85
CA ASP A 90 20.24 -18.82 27.17
C ASP A 90 20.68 -17.81 28.25
N ILE A 91 21.78 -17.11 28.02
CA ILE A 91 22.24 -16.02 28.91
C ILE A 91 21.18 -14.92 29.02
N GLN A 92 20.59 -14.48 27.91
CA GLN A 92 19.52 -13.48 27.91
C GLN A 92 18.30 -13.95 28.72
N ASN A 93 17.92 -15.22 28.60
CA ASN A 93 16.81 -15.79 29.35
C ASN A 93 17.12 -15.84 30.85
N GLU A 94 18.34 -16.21 31.25
CA GLU A 94 18.75 -16.16 32.65
C GLU A 94 18.77 -14.72 33.20
N LEU A 95 19.28 -13.76 32.42
CA LEU A 95 19.23 -12.34 32.77
C LEU A 95 17.78 -11.84 32.89
N ALA A 96 16.88 -12.29 32.03
CA ALA A 96 15.47 -11.91 32.05
C ALA A 96 14.73 -12.43 33.31
N LYS A 97 15.23 -13.47 33.98
CA LYS A 97 14.69 -13.93 35.27
C LYS A 97 15.09 -13.03 36.43
N GLN A 98 16.10 -12.16 36.26
CA GLN A 98 16.47 -11.21 37.29
C GLN A 98 15.29 -10.25 37.55
N PRO A 99 14.88 -10.02 38.80
CA PRO A 99 13.68 -9.23 39.11
C PRO A 99 13.65 -7.86 38.42
N ALA A 100 14.76 -7.12 38.46
CA ALA A 100 14.85 -5.81 37.82
C ALA A 100 14.63 -5.84 36.30
N ILE A 101 15.09 -6.90 35.61
CA ILE A 101 14.91 -7.06 34.17
C ILE A 101 13.50 -7.55 33.84
N ALA A 102 12.95 -8.46 34.67
CA ALA A 102 11.58 -8.93 34.55
C ALA A 102 10.58 -7.76 34.70
N ASP A 103 10.80 -6.87 35.66
CA ASP A 103 9.98 -5.67 35.87
C ASP A 103 10.04 -4.73 34.66
N ILE A 104 11.22 -4.52 34.08
CA ILE A 104 11.38 -3.73 32.85
C ILE A 104 10.66 -4.40 31.68
N ALA A 105 10.77 -5.72 31.54
CA ALA A 105 10.09 -6.48 30.49
C ALA A 105 8.57 -6.39 30.61
N GLY A 106 8.04 -6.43 31.84
CA GLY A 106 6.64 -6.18 32.14
C GLY A 106 6.20 -4.81 31.67
N LYS A 107 6.89 -3.74 32.11
CA LYS A 107 6.60 -2.37 31.68
C LYS A 107 6.66 -2.18 30.17
N LEU A 108 7.63 -2.80 29.50
CA LEU A 108 7.73 -2.76 28.03
C LEU A 108 6.53 -3.43 27.36
N LYS A 109 6.05 -4.54 27.91
CA LYS A 109 4.86 -5.22 27.40
C LYS A 109 3.63 -4.35 27.60
N ASP A 110 3.44 -3.81 28.80
CA ASP A 110 2.29 -2.97 29.13
C ASP A 110 2.25 -1.71 28.24
N LEU A 111 3.40 -1.03 28.05
CA LEU A 111 3.49 0.12 27.16
C LEU A 111 3.19 -0.24 25.70
N LYS A 112 3.61 -1.42 25.22
CA LYS A 112 3.27 -1.87 23.85
C LYS A 112 1.77 -2.12 23.69
N GLU A 113 1.15 -2.72 24.70
CA GLU A 113 -0.29 -2.98 24.70
C GLU A 113 -1.07 -1.65 24.75
N GLN A 114 -0.61 -0.71 25.59
CA GLN A 114 -1.17 0.63 25.65
C GLN A 114 -1.05 1.36 24.31
N ILE A 115 0.15 1.45 23.71
CA ILE A 115 0.36 2.08 22.40
C ILE A 115 -0.57 1.49 21.35
N LYS A 116 -0.68 0.15 21.28
CA LYS A 116 -1.56 -0.50 20.32
C LYS A 116 -3.03 -0.16 20.55
N SER A 117 -3.46 -0.05 21.81
CA SER A 117 -4.82 0.36 22.13
C SER A 117 -5.08 1.80 21.68
N GLU A 118 -4.17 2.72 22.01
CA GLU A 118 -4.26 4.13 21.61
C GLU A 118 -4.24 4.29 20.08
N GLU A 119 -3.41 3.53 19.36
CA GLU A 119 -3.36 3.55 17.89
C GLU A 119 -4.69 3.10 17.25
N VAL A 120 -5.38 2.12 17.86
CA VAL A 120 -6.69 1.67 17.39
C VAL A 120 -7.75 2.74 17.64
N SER A 121 -7.79 3.30 18.85
CA SER A 121 -8.69 4.41 19.19
C SER A 121 -8.47 5.61 18.29
N LEU A 122 -7.21 6.00 18.08
CA LEU A 122 -6.83 7.09 17.17
C LEU A 122 -7.29 6.81 15.73
N ALA A 123 -7.15 5.58 15.23
CA ALA A 123 -7.61 5.26 13.88
C ALA A 123 -9.13 5.40 13.72
N ASP A 124 -9.90 5.00 14.74
CA ASP A 124 -11.36 5.17 14.74
C ASP A 124 -11.75 6.66 14.78
N GLU A 125 -11.08 7.44 15.62
CA GLU A 125 -11.27 8.89 15.74
C GLU A 125 -10.89 9.62 14.45
N LEU A 126 -9.77 9.28 13.81
CA LEU A 126 -9.36 9.86 12.53
C LEU A 126 -10.34 9.51 11.40
N MET A 127 -10.94 8.32 11.43
CA MET A 127 -11.97 7.94 10.47
C MET A 127 -13.27 8.74 10.68
N GLU A 128 -13.65 9.01 11.92
CA GLU A 128 -14.78 9.90 12.24
C GLU A 128 -14.48 11.36 11.87
N TYR A 129 -13.27 11.83 12.15
CA TYR A 129 -12.80 13.14 11.73
C TYR A 129 -12.85 13.31 10.22
N TYR A 130 -12.37 12.33 9.44
CA TYR A 130 -12.49 12.34 7.99
C TYR A 130 -13.95 12.37 7.52
N LYS A 131 -14.84 11.60 8.15
CA LYS A 131 -16.28 11.59 7.80
C LYS A 131 -16.97 12.94 8.04
N THR A 132 -16.53 13.68 9.06
CA THR A 132 -17.16 14.94 9.48
C THR A 132 -16.54 16.15 8.80
N ALA A 133 -15.21 16.24 8.76
CA ALA A 133 -14.47 17.38 8.22
C ALA A 133 -14.06 17.21 6.75
N GLY A 134 -13.96 15.97 6.24
CA GLY A 134 -13.57 15.69 4.86
C GLY A 134 -12.09 15.93 4.53
N VAL A 135 -11.26 16.21 5.55
CA VAL A 135 -9.83 16.47 5.40
C VAL A 135 -9.00 15.36 6.05
N MET A 136 -7.78 15.17 5.57
CA MET A 136 -6.86 14.11 6.02
C MET A 136 -5.63 14.66 6.76
N GLU A 137 -5.68 15.94 7.14
CA GLU A 137 -4.63 16.65 7.85
C GLU A 137 -5.09 17.00 9.26
N ILE A 138 -4.19 16.89 10.23
CA ILE A 138 -4.40 17.31 11.62
C ILE A 138 -3.19 18.11 12.10
N GLU A 139 -3.41 19.07 12.99
CA GLU A 139 -2.33 19.74 13.71
C GLU A 139 -2.08 18.98 15.03
N ASP A 140 -0.83 18.60 15.29
CA ASP A 140 -0.46 17.95 16.55
C ASP A 140 -0.30 18.96 17.70
N ALA A 141 -0.12 18.45 18.93
CA ALA A 141 0.01 19.30 20.12
C ALA A 141 1.21 20.25 20.09
N ASP A 142 2.19 19.98 19.22
CA ASP A 142 3.39 20.79 19.03
C ASP A 142 3.22 21.79 17.87
N GLY A 143 2.05 21.84 17.25
CA GLY A 143 1.73 22.73 16.13
C GLY A 143 2.20 22.22 14.76
N ASN A 144 2.61 20.95 14.66
CA ASN A 144 3.02 20.37 13.38
C ASN A 144 1.81 19.76 12.67
N VAL A 145 1.65 20.09 11.39
CA VAL A 145 0.63 19.47 10.54
C VAL A 145 1.09 18.07 10.11
N ARG A 146 0.23 17.08 10.32
CA ARG A 146 0.43 15.69 9.91
C ARG A 146 -0.72 15.24 9.02
N GLU A 147 -0.40 14.42 8.02
CA GLU A 147 -1.39 13.77 7.16
C GLU A 147 -1.55 12.30 7.56
N PHE A 148 -2.78 11.78 7.51
CA PHE A 148 -3.07 10.36 7.70
C PHE A 148 -3.63 9.72 6.43
N GLN A 149 -3.41 8.41 6.25
CA GLN A 149 -3.86 7.67 5.05
C GLN A 149 -4.89 6.59 5.40
N ILE A 150 -5.98 6.52 4.63
CA ILE A 150 -6.96 5.42 4.71
C ILE A 150 -6.58 4.36 3.66
N SER A 151 -6.29 3.12 4.12
CA SER A 151 -5.96 2.00 3.22
C SER A 151 -7.06 0.93 3.21
N ILE A 152 -7.63 0.65 2.04
CA ILE A 152 -8.61 -0.42 1.81
C ILE A 152 -7.89 -1.55 1.06
N ARG A 153 -7.97 -2.80 1.56
CA ARG A 153 -7.37 -3.98 0.90
C ARG A 153 -8.39 -5.11 0.74
N LEU A 154 -8.43 -5.70 -0.45
CA LEU A 154 -9.22 -6.89 -0.75
C LEU A 154 -8.44 -8.16 -0.34
N LYS A 155 -9.06 -9.06 0.42
CA LYS A 155 -8.50 -10.37 0.76
C LYS A 155 -9.19 -11.49 -0.04
N PRO A 156 -8.47 -12.54 -0.46
CA PRO A 156 -9.08 -13.68 -1.13
C PRO A 156 -10.10 -14.38 -0.21
N LYS A 157 -11.27 -14.73 -0.77
CA LYS A 157 -12.30 -15.50 -0.05
C LYS A 157 -11.91 -16.98 -0.04
N VAL A 158 -11.42 -17.48 1.09
CA VAL A 158 -11.26 -18.92 1.30
C VAL A 158 -12.66 -19.52 1.43
N ARG A 159 -13.06 -20.39 0.49
CA ARG A 159 -14.23 -21.25 0.67
C ARG A 159 -13.77 -22.42 1.53
N VAL A 160 -14.38 -22.58 2.70
CA VAL A 160 -14.27 -23.81 3.50
C VAL A 160 -15.25 -24.79 2.87
N GLU A 161 -14.77 -25.91 2.36
CA GLU A 161 -15.58 -27.06 1.94
C GLU A 161 -16.08 -27.86 3.15
#